data_AF-A0A497M962-F1
#
_entry.id   AF-A0A497M962-F1
#
_cell.length_a   1.000
_cell.length_b   1.000
_cell.length_c   1.000
_cell.angle_alpha   90.00
_cell.angle_beta   90.00
_cell.angle_gamma   90.00
#
_symmetry.space_group_name_H-M   'P 1'
#
loop_
_entity.id
_entity.type
_entity.pdbx_description
1 polymer ?
#
loop_
_entity_poly.entity_id
_entity_poly.type
_entity_poly.pdbx_seq_one_letter_code
_entity_poly.pdbx_strand_id
1 'polypeptide(L)' 'SFEVAILDQSVVEDQAEKSVMEKVEAVCDVVASNPTLDGLVEEAWISGIESETGVRGSYAVVGALITIITRKTV' A
#
# COMPACT_ATOMS: atom_id res chain seq x y z
N SER A 1 -0.66 14.07 -5.04
CA SER A 1 -0.76 12.65 -4.68
C SER A 1 0.63 12.10 -4.51
N PHE A 2 0.76 10.99 -3.80
CA PHE A 2 1.98 10.19 -3.77
C PHE A 2 1.61 8.70 -3.78
N GLU A 3 2.58 7.87 -4.08
CA GLU A 3 2.40 6.43 -4.25
C GLU A 3 3.23 5.68 -3.20
N VAL A 4 2.64 4.62 -2.64
CA VAL A 4 3.30 3.72 -1.69
C VAL A 4 3.34 2.33 -2.32
N ALA A 5 4.54 1.88 -2.65
CA ALA A 5 4.76 0.53 -3.13
C ALA A 5 5.10 -0.41 -1.96
N ILE A 6 4.36 -1.50 -1.85
CA ILE A 6 4.58 -2.58 -0.89
C ILE A 6 4.98 -3.80 -1.71
N LEU A 7 6.13 -4.39 -1.40
CA LEU A 7 6.60 -5.61 -2.04
C LEU A 7 6.96 -6.64 -0.99
N ASP A 8 6.65 -7.90 -1.29
CA ASP A 8 7.17 -9.03 -0.55
C ASP A 8 7.50 -10.17 -1.51
N GLN A 9 8.38 -11.06 -1.06
CA GLN A 9 8.73 -12.26 -1.79
C GLN A 9 8.75 -13.46 -0.86
N SER A 10 8.24 -14.58 -1.33
CA SER A 10 8.27 -15.84 -0.59
C SER A 10 8.34 -17.04 -1.53
N VAL A 11 8.91 -18.13 -1.02
CA VAL A 11 8.85 -19.45 -1.66
C VAL A 11 7.44 -20.05 -1.60
N VAL A 12 6.57 -19.52 -0.75
CA VAL A 12 5.13 -19.86 -0.68
C VAL A 12 4.34 -18.63 -1.10
N GLU A 13 3.69 -18.69 -2.26
CA GLU A 13 2.93 -17.59 -2.86
C GLU A 13 1.93 -16.96 -1.88
N ASP A 14 1.08 -17.78 -1.25
CA ASP A 14 0.09 -17.34 -0.26
C ASP A 14 0.71 -16.55 0.91
N GLN A 15 1.97 -16.82 1.28
CA GLN A 15 2.64 -16.08 2.35
C GLN A 15 3.06 -14.67 1.88
N ALA A 16 3.55 -14.56 0.65
CA ALA A 16 3.89 -13.27 0.07
C ALA A 16 2.61 -12.42 -0.11
N GLU A 17 1.53 -13.02 -0.62
CA GLU A 17 0.25 -12.32 -0.78
C GLU A 17 -0.31 -11.86 0.55
N LYS A 18 -0.37 -12.76 1.54
CA LYS A 18 -0.86 -12.42 2.88
C LYS A 18 -0.06 -11.27 3.49
N SER A 19 1.27 -11.30 3.39
CA SER A 19 2.09 -10.23 3.97
C SER A 19 1.88 -8.89 3.27
N VAL A 20 1.76 -8.88 1.94
CA VAL A 20 1.45 -7.65 1.19
C VAL A 20 0.08 -7.11 1.60
N MET A 21 -0.94 -7.96 1.68
CA MET A 21 -2.30 -7.56 2.05
C MET A 21 -2.36 -7.00 3.49
N GLU A 22 -1.72 -7.64 4.47
CA GLU A 22 -1.65 -7.13 5.85
C GLU A 22 -1.00 -5.73 5.91
N LYS A 23 0.05 -5.49 5.12
CA LYS A 23 0.70 -4.18 5.03
C LYS A 23 -0.17 -3.15 4.32
N VAL A 24 -0.90 -3.55 3.28
CA VAL A 24 -1.86 -2.68 2.57
C VAL A 24 -2.96 -2.24 3.53
N GLU A 25 -3.54 -3.17 4.29
CA GLU A 25 -4.56 -2.88 5.31
C GLU A 25 -4.01 -1.91 6.36
N ALA A 26 -2.79 -2.12 6.85
CA ALA A 26 -2.17 -1.21 7.80
C ALA A 26 -2.01 0.22 7.25
N VAL A 27 -1.64 0.38 5.96
CA VAL A 27 -1.57 1.70 5.33
C VAL A 27 -2.97 2.32 5.22
N CYS A 28 -3.98 1.54 4.82
CA CYS A 28 -5.37 2.00 4.77
C CYS A 28 -5.85 2.51 6.12
N ASP A 29 -5.61 1.76 7.18
CA ASP A 29 -6.02 2.12 8.54
C ASP A 29 -5.32 3.38 9.02
N VAL A 30 -4.03 3.55 8.74
CA VAL A 30 -3.28 4.77 9.09
C VAL A 30 -3.84 5.98 8.36
N VAL A 31 -4.10 5.90 7.05
CA VAL A 31 -4.65 7.03 6.29
C VAL A 31 -6.07 7.37 6.75
N ALA A 32 -6.90 6.35 7.02
CA ALA A 32 -8.27 6.55 7.48
C ALA A 32 -8.36 7.12 8.90
N SER A 33 -7.46 6.69 9.80
CA SER A 33 -7.43 7.17 11.19
C SER A 33 -6.69 8.51 11.35
N ASN A 34 -5.80 8.85 10.43
CA ASN A 34 -5.03 10.09 10.42
C ASN A 34 -5.11 10.82 9.07
N PRO A 35 -6.28 11.36 8.69
CA PRO A 35 -6.49 11.98 7.38
C PRO A 35 -5.68 13.29 7.20
N THR A 36 -5.13 13.88 8.27
CA THR A 36 -4.31 15.10 8.15
C THR A 36 -2.81 14.78 8.07
N LEU A 37 -2.43 13.49 8.16
CA LEU A 37 -1.05 13.02 8.24
C LEU A 37 -0.23 13.85 9.23
N ASP A 38 -0.71 13.95 10.48
CA ASP A 38 -0.10 14.75 11.55
C ASP A 38 -0.01 16.25 11.24
N GLY A 39 -1.02 16.79 10.57
CA GLY A 39 -1.09 18.20 10.17
C GLY A 39 -0.17 18.56 9.00
N LEU A 40 0.43 17.57 8.33
CA LEU A 40 1.18 17.79 7.09
C LEU A 40 0.27 18.20 5.94
N VAL A 41 -0.99 17.78 5.96
CA VAL A 41 -2.01 18.06 4.95
C VAL A 41 -3.35 18.36 5.62
N GLU A 42 -4.29 18.96 4.90
CA GLU A 42 -5.64 19.16 5.43
C GLU A 42 -6.47 17.88 5.34
N GLU A 43 -6.27 17.13 4.27
CA GLU A 43 -7.00 15.90 4.01
C GLU A 43 -6.14 14.96 3.15
N ALA A 44 -6.23 13.68 3.46
CA ALA A 44 -5.63 12.58 2.74
C ALA A 44 -6.62 11.43 2.65
N TRP A 45 -6.68 10.79 1.48
CA TRP A 45 -7.48 9.59 1.27
C TRP A 45 -6.83 8.72 0.21
N ILE A 46 -7.14 7.42 0.27
CA ILE A 46 -6.71 6.45 -0.73
C ILE A 46 -7.61 6.59 -1.95
N SER A 47 -7.00 6.75 -3.12
CA SER A 47 -7.73 6.82 -4.40
C SER A 47 -7.70 5.52 -5.19
N GLY A 48 -6.75 4.62 -4.90
CA GLY A 48 -6.63 3.37 -5.62
C GLY A 48 -5.60 2.44 -4.98
N ILE A 49 -5.81 1.14 -5.21
CA ILE A 49 -4.90 0.06 -4.83
C ILE A 49 -4.82 -0.87 -6.04
N GLU A 50 -3.61 -1.03 -6.57
CA GLU A 50 -3.31 -1.97 -7.65
C GLU A 50 -2.39 -3.06 -7.10
N SER A 51 -2.55 -4.30 -7.53
CA SER A 51 -1.68 -5.40 -7.09
C SER A 51 -1.29 -6.29 -8.27
N GLU A 52 -0.09 -6.85 -8.19
CA GLU A 52 0.45 -7.76 -9.19
C GLU A 52 1.27 -8.85 -8.50
N THR A 53 1.11 -10.08 -8.97
CA THR A 53 1.88 -11.25 -8.53
C THR A 53 2.72 -11.76 -9.69
N GLY A 54 4.00 -12.00 -9.45
CA GLY A 54 4.93 -12.53 -10.43
C GLY A 54 5.73 -13.71 -9.86
N VAL A 55 5.79 -14.81 -10.60
CA VAL A 55 6.61 -15.97 -10.23
C VAL A 55 8.00 -15.87 -10.89
N ARG A 56 9.05 -16.00 -10.09
CA ARG A 56 10.45 -15.96 -10.52
C ARG A 56 11.19 -17.21 -10.04
N GLY A 57 11.25 -18.21 -10.91
CA GLY A 57 11.93 -19.48 -10.59
C GLY A 57 11.21 -20.21 -9.46
N SER A 58 11.81 -20.24 -8.28
CA SER A 58 11.30 -20.94 -7.09
C SER A 58 10.65 -20.04 -6.04
N TYR A 59 10.42 -18.75 -6.34
CA TYR A 59 9.75 -17.82 -5.43
C TYR A 59 8.71 -16.99 -6.17
N ALA A 60 7.67 -16.58 -5.44
CA ALA A 60 6.70 -15.58 -5.86
C ALA A 60 7.12 -14.22 -5.30
N VAL A 61 6.87 -13.18 -6.10
CA VAL A 61 6.98 -11.77 -5.71
C VAL A 61 5.59 -11.18 -5.84
N VAL A 62 5.11 -10.57 -4.78
CA VAL A 62 3.81 -9.88 -4.76
C VAL A 62 4.09 -8.41 -4.52
N GLY A 63 3.46 -7.57 -5.32
CA GLY A 63 3.52 -6.12 -5.21
C GLY A 63 2.12 -5.53 -5.08
N ALA A 64 1.98 -4.50 -4.27
CA ALA A 64 0.82 -3.63 -4.25
C ALA A 64 1.27 -2.16 -4.34
N LEU A 65 0.56 -1.37 -5.13
CA LEU A 65 0.75 0.06 -5.27
C LEU A 65 -0.48 0.78 -4.74
N ILE A 66 -0.29 1.62 -3.73
CA ILE A 66 -1.35 2.41 -3.11
C ILE A 66 -1.18 3.87 -3.54
N THR A 67 -2.22 4.45 -4.11
CA THR A 67 -2.23 5.86 -4.49
C THR A 67 -2.97 6.67 -3.43
N ILE A 68 -2.27 7.64 -2.84
CA ILE A 68 -2.80 8.53 -1.79
C ILE A 68 -2.92 9.94 -2.36
N ILE A 69 -4.13 10.48 -2.36
CA ILE A 69 -4.39 11.87 -2.70
C ILE A 69 -4.29 12.68 -1.42
N THR A 70 -3.62 13.84 -1.52
CA THR A 70 -3.45 14.79 -0.43
C THR A 70 -3.88 16.16 -0.88
N ARG A 71 -4.59 16.90 -0.02
CA ARG A 71 -4.97 18.29 -0.25
C ARG A 71 -4.27 19.20 0.76
N LYS A 72 -3.67 20.29 0.27
CA LYS A 72 -3.12 21.37 1.10
C LYS A 72 -3.87 22.68 0.81
N THR A 73 -4.19 23.40 1.88
CA THR A 73 -4.40 24.85 1.94
C THR A 73 -3.28 25.61 1.22
N VAL A 74 -3.54 26.29 0.09
CA VAL A 74 -2.69 27.37 -0.43
C VAL A 74 -3.04 28.66 0.28
#